data_AF-A0A016QKL3-F1
#
_entry.id   AF-A0A016QKL3-F1
#
_cell.length_a   1.000
_cell.length_b   1.000
_cell.length_c   1.000
_cell.angle_alpha   90.00
_cell.angle_beta   90.00
_cell.angle_gamma   90.00
#
_symmetry.space_group_name_H-M   'P 1'
#
loop_
_entity.id
_entity.type
_entity.pdbx_description
1 polymer ?
#
loop_
_entity_poly.entity_id
_entity_poly.type
_entity_poly.pdbx_seq_one_letter_code
_entity_poly.pdbx_strand_id
1 'polypeptide(L)'
;MGGVGKTHLSIVTAVELLNLGVTVEYWPEVAFLAACREYTMSDSAFKVPPGRSGQVLIIDDLGKSKTSEFVAQVLYETLEMRVSNGLGLVITSNHSPEEAARRMVADPANADAVRSRLEAGHVLELQGFDRRRGSR
;
A
#
# COMPACT_ATOMS: atom_id res chain seq x y z
N MET A 1 -11.20 -3.49 12.14
CA MET A 1 -11.43 -2.36 13.09
C MET A 1 -10.46 -1.21 12.81
N GLY A 2 -10.95 0.04 12.86
CA GLY A 2 -10.10 1.24 12.77
C GLY A 2 -9.43 1.57 14.11
N GLY A 3 -8.35 2.35 14.08
CA GLY A 3 -7.77 2.96 15.29
C GLY A 3 -7.00 2.03 16.25
N VAL A 4 -6.73 0.78 15.85
CA VAL A 4 -5.93 -0.20 16.62
C VAL A 4 -4.40 0.00 16.53
N GLY A 5 -3.93 1.06 15.85
CA GLY A 5 -2.51 1.42 15.77
C GLY A 5 -1.77 1.04 14.49
N LYS A 6 -2.45 0.57 13.43
CA LYS A 6 -1.81 0.21 12.15
C LYS A 6 -0.99 1.34 11.53
N THR A 7 -1.56 2.54 11.40
CA THR A 7 -0.86 3.73 10.90
C THR A 7 0.31 4.13 11.79
N HIS A 8 0.16 3.99 13.12
CA HIS A 8 1.27 4.25 14.03
C HIS A 8 2.40 3.24 13.81
N LEU A 9 2.07 1.96 13.67
CA LEU A 9 3.04 0.91 13.39
C LEU A 9 3.76 1.15 12.07
N SER A 10 3.04 1.50 10.99
CA SER A 10 3.66 1.78 9.68
C SER A 10 4.62 2.96 9.73
N ILE A 11 4.28 4.02 10.47
CA ILE A 11 5.16 5.18 10.68
C ILE A 11 6.40 4.79 11.50
N VAL A 12 6.23 4.07 12.61
CA VAL A 12 7.37 3.64 13.45
C VAL A 12 8.29 2.70 12.65
N THR A 13 7.74 1.79 11.86
CA THR A 13 8.51 0.96 10.92
C THR A 13 9.29 1.82 9.91
N ALA A 14 8.67 2.86 9.34
CA ALA A 14 9.35 3.77 8.42
C ALA A 14 10.55 4.45 9.09
N VAL A 15 10.35 5.00 10.29
CA VAL A 15 11.40 5.69 11.06
C VAL A 15 12.54 4.74 11.40
N GLU A 16 12.25 3.53 11.84
CA GLU A 16 13.28 2.55 12.19
C GLU A 16 14.09 2.11 10.97
N LEU A 17 13.43 1.88 9.83
CA LEU A 17 14.12 1.59 8.57
C LEU A 17 15.05 2.72 8.15
N LEU A 18 14.61 3.98 8.26
CA LEU A 18 15.44 5.14 7.98
C LEU A 18 16.65 5.23 8.93
N ASN A 19 16.47 4.94 10.22
CA ASN A 19 17.56 4.91 11.20
C ASN A 19 18.61 3.82 10.87
N LEU A 20 18.18 2.73 10.22
CA LEU A 20 19.04 1.66 9.72
C LEU A 20 19.67 1.98 8.35
N GLY A 21 19.46 3.18 7.80
CA GLY A 21 19.97 3.60 6.49
C GLY A 21 19.20 3.02 5.30
N VAL A 22 18.01 2.43 5.53
CA VAL A 22 17.14 1.91 4.48
C VAL A 22 16.24 3.04 3.98
N THR A 23 16.26 3.28 2.67
CA THR A 23 15.40 4.32 2.06
C THR A 23 13.94 3.87 2.00
N VAL A 24 13.03 4.74 2.45
CA VAL A 24 11.60 4.45 2.52
C VAL A 24 10.81 5.47 1.69
N GLU A 25 9.94 4.97 0.82
CA GLU A 25 8.87 5.73 0.18
C GLU A 25 7.56 5.49 0.94
N TYR A 26 6.95 6.55 1.50
CA TYR A 26 5.74 6.44 2.32
C TYR A 26 4.58 7.18 1.67
N TRP A 27 3.42 6.53 1.57
CA TRP A 27 2.21 7.11 1.04
C TRP A 27 0.96 6.77 1.86
N PRO A 28 0.17 7.78 2.28
CA PRO A 28 -1.24 7.57 2.57
C PRO A 28 -2.00 7.16 1.29
N GLU A 29 -3.00 6.28 1.38
CA GLU A 29 -3.79 5.80 0.22
C GLU A 29 -4.23 6.97 -0.68
N VAL A 30 -4.87 8.00 -0.13
CA VAL A 30 -5.45 9.10 -0.91
C VAL A 30 -4.39 9.83 -1.74
N ALA A 31 -3.21 10.03 -1.16
CA ALA A 31 -2.09 10.69 -1.84
C ALA A 31 -1.50 9.79 -2.92
N PHE A 32 -1.34 8.49 -2.64
CA PHE A 32 -0.88 7.52 -3.63
C PHE A 32 -1.81 7.48 -4.85
N LEU A 33 -3.11 7.33 -4.62
CA LEU A 33 -4.10 7.26 -5.70
C LEU A 33 -4.17 8.58 -6.50
N ALA A 34 -3.96 9.72 -5.86
CA ALA A 34 -3.87 11.01 -6.55
C ALA A 34 -2.63 11.09 -7.44
N ALA A 35 -1.47 10.66 -6.94
CA ALA A 35 -0.23 10.59 -7.72
C ALA A 35 -0.37 9.62 -8.90
N CYS A 36 -1.02 8.47 -8.72
CA CYS A 36 -1.31 7.54 -9.82
C CYS A 36 -2.18 8.20 -10.89
N ARG A 37 -3.25 8.91 -10.50
CA ARG A 37 -4.10 9.64 -11.45
C ARG A 37 -3.30 10.68 -12.23
N GLU A 38 -2.51 11.50 -11.55
CA GLU A 38 -1.68 12.50 -12.20
C GLU A 38 -0.69 11.86 -13.17
N TYR A 39 -0.03 10.77 -12.76
CA TYR A 39 0.89 10.02 -13.60
C TYR A 39 0.20 9.53 -14.89
N THR A 40 -0.99 8.95 -14.78
CA THR A 40 -1.75 8.44 -15.94
C THR A 40 -2.23 9.53 -16.89
N MET A 41 -2.37 10.78 -16.42
CA MET A 41 -2.80 11.92 -17.21
C MET A 41 -1.64 12.72 -17.81
N SER A 42 -0.40 12.47 -17.37
CA SER A 42 0.78 13.19 -17.83
C SER A 42 1.49 12.47 -18.98
N ASP A 43 2.25 13.22 -19.78
CA ASP A 43 3.19 12.66 -20.75
C ASP A 43 4.34 12.00 -19.97
N SER A 44 4.20 10.70 -19.74
CA SER A 44 4.82 9.96 -18.62
C SER A 44 6.30 9.62 -18.84
N ALA A 45 6.85 9.90 -20.01
CA ALA A 45 8.18 9.43 -20.44
C ALA A 45 9.33 9.83 -19.48
N PHE A 46 9.18 10.90 -18.69
CA PHE A 46 10.20 11.40 -17.77
C PHE A 46 9.80 11.39 -16.29
N LYS A 47 8.58 10.96 -15.95
CA LYS A 47 8.13 10.93 -14.56
C LYS A 47 8.38 9.55 -13.94
N VAL A 48 8.98 9.53 -12.75
CA VAL A 48 9.06 8.31 -11.96
C VAL A 48 7.65 7.94 -11.49
N PRO A 49 7.17 6.71 -11.77
CA PRO A 49 5.85 6.30 -11.29
C PRO A 49 5.82 6.24 -9.77
N PRO A 50 4.69 6.58 -9.13
CA PRO A 50 4.56 6.50 -7.67
C PRO A 50 4.80 5.07 -7.18
N GLY A 51 5.48 4.93 -6.05
CA GLY A 51 5.80 3.64 -5.42
C GLY A 51 7.00 2.89 -6.01
N ARG A 52 7.72 3.51 -6.96
CA ARG A 52 8.91 2.91 -7.60
C ARG A 52 10.24 3.45 -7.08
N SER A 53 10.24 4.25 -6.02
CA SER A 53 11.45 4.72 -5.36
C SER A 53 11.69 3.98 -4.04
N GLY A 54 12.90 4.16 -3.51
CA GLY A 54 13.30 3.62 -2.22
C GLY A 54 13.39 2.08 -2.16
N GLN A 55 14.06 1.60 -1.13
CA GLN A 55 14.20 0.17 -0.86
C GLN A 55 12.90 -0.43 -0.28
N VAL A 56 12.12 0.36 0.46
CA VAL A 56 10.83 -0.06 1.03
C VAL A 56 9.72 0.92 0.64
N LEU A 57 8.59 0.39 0.16
CA LEU A 57 7.35 1.15 -0.05
C LEU A 57 6.39 0.85 1.09
N ILE A 58 5.85 1.91 1.67
CA ILE A 58 4.78 1.83 2.66
C ILE A 58 3.54 2.51 2.10
N ILE A 59 2.45 1.75 1.93
CA ILE A 59 1.13 2.32 1.59
C ILE A 59 0.22 2.17 2.80
N ASP A 60 -0.14 3.29 3.40
CA ASP A 60 -0.97 3.34 4.59
C ASP A 60 -2.47 3.41 4.23
N ASP A 61 -3.25 2.60 4.94
CA ASP A 61 -4.72 2.60 4.98
C ASP A 61 -5.38 2.26 3.64
N LEU A 62 -4.74 1.38 2.87
CA LEU A 62 -5.13 0.96 1.53
C LEU A 62 -6.42 0.11 1.54
N GLY A 63 -7.30 0.35 0.57
CA GLY A 63 -8.56 -0.36 0.37
C GLY A 63 -9.81 0.42 0.84
N LYS A 64 -9.72 1.71 1.16
CA LYS A 64 -10.90 2.51 1.51
C LYS A 64 -11.63 3.05 0.28
N SER A 65 -10.89 3.37 -0.76
CA SER A 65 -11.39 4.03 -1.96
C SER A 65 -11.55 3.05 -3.11
N LYS A 66 -12.60 3.18 -3.93
CA LYS A 66 -12.64 2.51 -5.24
C LYS A 66 -11.68 3.23 -6.19
N THR A 67 -10.88 2.47 -6.91
CA THR A 67 -9.92 2.97 -7.90
C THR A 67 -10.50 2.88 -9.31
N SER A 68 -10.07 3.77 -10.21
CA SER A 68 -10.31 3.58 -11.65
C SER A 68 -9.40 2.47 -12.19
N GLU A 69 -9.73 1.88 -13.34
CA GLU A 69 -8.93 0.83 -13.97
C GLU A 69 -7.47 1.25 -14.20
N PHE A 70 -7.24 2.48 -14.68
CA PHE A 70 -5.89 3.01 -14.87
C PHE A 70 -5.09 3.12 -13.56
N VAL A 71 -5.74 3.55 -12.47
CA VAL A 71 -5.08 3.65 -11.16
C VAL A 71 -4.80 2.27 -10.57
N ALA A 72 -5.75 1.35 -10.74
CA ALA A 72 -5.58 -0.06 -10.36
C ALA A 72 -4.41 -0.70 -11.11
N GLN A 73 -4.24 -0.41 -12.39
CA GLN A 73 -3.12 -0.88 -13.20
C GLN A 73 -1.77 -0.36 -12.66
N VAL A 74 -1.66 0.94 -12.38
CA VAL A 74 -0.41 1.51 -11.82
C VAL A 74 -0.07 0.86 -10.47
N LEU A 75 -1.07 0.66 -9.61
CA LEU A 75 -0.88 -0.04 -8.33
C LEU A 75 -0.41 -1.49 -8.56
N TYR A 76 -1.08 -2.24 -9.43
CA TYR A 76 -0.71 -3.62 -9.76
C TYR A 76 0.73 -3.72 -10.27
N GLU A 77 1.10 -2.91 -11.27
CA GLU A 77 2.45 -2.88 -11.83
C GLU A 77 3.50 -2.48 -10.79
N THR A 78 3.15 -1.59 -9.87
CA THR A 78 4.04 -1.19 -8.77
C THR A 78 4.28 -2.34 -7.81
N LEU A 79 3.22 -3.03 -7.39
CA LEU A 79 3.35 -4.21 -6.52
C LEU A 79 4.18 -5.31 -7.20
N GLU A 80 3.92 -5.57 -8.48
CA GLU A 80 4.63 -6.59 -9.25
C GLU A 80 6.11 -6.28 -9.41
N MET A 81 6.43 -5.03 -9.75
CA MET A 81 7.82 -4.58 -9.86
C MET A 81 8.55 -4.78 -8.53
N ARG A 82 7.95 -4.37 -7.40
CA ARG A 82 8.62 -4.51 -6.09
C ARG A 82 8.88 -5.96 -5.73
N VAL A 83 7.88 -6.83 -5.89
CA VAL A 83 8.01 -8.26 -5.60
C VAL A 83 9.08 -8.90 -6.49
N SER A 84 9.04 -8.67 -7.81
CA SER A 84 9.98 -9.24 -8.77
C SER A 84 11.44 -8.78 -8.57
N ASN A 85 11.64 -7.60 -7.97
CA ASN A 85 12.97 -7.05 -7.67
C ASN A 85 13.40 -7.27 -6.20
N GLY A 86 12.62 -7.99 -5.39
CA GLY A 86 12.93 -8.22 -3.98
C GLY A 86 12.93 -6.93 -3.13
N LEU A 87 12.20 -5.89 -3.54
CA LEU A 87 12.05 -4.65 -2.80
C LEU A 87 10.98 -4.78 -1.71
N GLY A 88 11.23 -4.14 -0.57
CA GLY A 88 10.32 -4.22 0.58
C GLY A 88 8.97 -3.55 0.31
N LEU A 89 7.91 -4.13 0.88
CA LEU A 89 6.55 -3.63 0.82
C LEU A 89 5.88 -3.78 2.19
N VAL A 90 5.32 -2.68 2.70
CA VAL A 90 4.46 -2.68 3.89
C VAL A 90 3.13 -2.04 3.50
N ILE A 91 2.03 -2.73 3.74
CA ILE A 91 0.69 -2.20 3.50
C ILE A 91 -0.09 -2.28 4.79
N THR A 92 -0.80 -1.20 5.14
CA THR A 92 -1.81 -1.28 6.19
C THR A 92 -3.19 -1.22 5.57
N SER A 93 -4.12 -2.01 6.11
CA SER A 93 -5.52 -2.03 5.65
C SER A 93 -6.47 -2.33 6.79
N ASN A 94 -7.72 -1.85 6.68
CA ASN A 94 -8.82 -2.28 7.54
C ASN A 94 -9.57 -3.50 6.98
N HIS A 95 -9.13 -4.01 5.83
CA HIS A 95 -9.70 -5.13 5.10
C HIS A 95 -8.79 -6.35 5.17
N SER A 96 -9.36 -7.54 5.00
CA SER A 96 -8.56 -8.75 4.77
C SER A 96 -7.77 -8.63 3.45
N PRO A 97 -6.69 -9.40 3.23
CA PRO A 97 -5.96 -9.39 1.97
C PRO A 97 -6.87 -9.60 0.74
N GLU A 98 -7.83 -10.52 0.85
CA GLU A 98 -8.82 -10.80 -0.21
C GLU A 98 -9.75 -9.61 -0.50
N GLU A 99 -10.30 -8.97 0.54
CA GLU A 99 -11.13 -7.77 0.39
C GLU A 99 -10.32 -6.58 -0.14
N ALA A 100 -9.10 -6.41 0.35
CA ALA A 100 -8.21 -5.33 -0.05
C ALA A 100 -7.85 -5.47 -1.54
N ALA A 101 -7.46 -6.67 -1.98
CA ALA A 101 -7.13 -6.94 -3.38
C ALA A 101 -8.31 -6.66 -4.32
N ARG A 102 -9.53 -7.12 -3.97
CA ARG A 102 -10.75 -6.85 -4.74
C ARG A 102 -11.13 -5.37 -4.83
N ARG A 103 -10.71 -4.56 -3.86
CA ARG A 103 -10.94 -3.11 -3.87
C ARG A 103 -9.85 -2.35 -4.62
N MET A 104 -8.65 -2.90 -4.68
CA MET A 104 -7.50 -2.34 -5.39
C MET A 104 -7.58 -2.55 -6.90
N VAL A 105 -8.05 -3.73 -7.34
CA VAL A 105 -8.07 -4.14 -8.74
C VAL A 105 -9.44 -4.68 -9.13
N ALA A 106 -9.99 -4.16 -10.23
CA ALA A 106 -11.31 -4.53 -10.73
C ALA A 106 -11.33 -5.89 -11.45
N ASP A 107 -10.27 -6.21 -12.19
CA ASP A 107 -10.13 -7.49 -12.88
C ASP A 107 -9.91 -8.64 -11.87
N PRO A 108 -10.75 -9.70 -11.86
CA PRO A 108 -10.66 -10.78 -10.89
C PRO A 108 -9.33 -11.53 -10.91
N ALA A 109 -8.75 -11.79 -12.09
CA ALA A 109 -7.51 -12.53 -12.20
C ALA A 109 -6.32 -11.73 -11.62
N ASN A 110 -6.28 -10.43 -11.90
CA ASN A 110 -5.31 -9.53 -11.30
C ASN A 110 -5.55 -9.34 -9.79
N ALA A 111 -6.80 -9.33 -9.33
CA ALA A 111 -7.12 -9.28 -7.90
C ALA A 111 -6.61 -10.53 -7.16
N ASP A 112 -6.77 -11.72 -7.73
CA ASP A 112 -6.22 -12.97 -7.17
C ASP A 112 -4.68 -12.93 -7.14
N ALA A 113 -4.05 -12.40 -8.19
CA ALA A 113 -2.61 -12.20 -8.26
C ALA A 113 -2.10 -11.24 -7.18
N VAL A 114 -2.80 -10.11 -6.94
CA VAL A 114 -2.49 -9.17 -5.87
C VAL A 114 -2.67 -9.82 -4.52
N ARG A 115 -3.80 -10.49 -4.29
CA ARG A 115 -4.09 -11.21 -3.04
C ARG A 115 -2.97 -12.20 -2.72
N SER A 116 -2.59 -13.05 -3.68
CA SER A 116 -1.53 -14.03 -3.50
C SER A 116 -0.21 -13.38 -3.05
N ARG A 117 0.13 -12.20 -3.58
CA ARG A 117 1.33 -11.44 -3.19
C ARG A 117 1.21 -10.83 -1.79
N LEU A 118 0.03 -10.31 -1.44
CA LEU A 118 -0.24 -9.80 -0.08
C LEU A 118 -0.15 -10.92 0.97
N GLU A 119 -0.60 -12.12 0.62
CA GLU A 119 -0.58 -13.31 1.48
C GLU A 119 0.78 -14.02 1.53
N ALA A 120 1.62 -13.86 0.50
CA ALA A 120 2.96 -14.44 0.47
C ALA A 120 3.93 -13.80 1.48
N GLY A 121 3.64 -12.57 1.93
CA GLY A 121 4.37 -11.90 3.00
C GLY A 121 3.90 -12.29 4.40
N HIS A 122 4.28 -11.50 5.40
CA HIS A 122 3.76 -11.65 6.75
C HIS A 122 2.47 -10.82 6.92
N VAL A 123 1.34 -11.50 7.10
CA VAL A 123 0.06 -10.85 7.42
C VAL A 123 -0.10 -10.77 8.94
N LEU A 124 -0.12 -9.54 9.48
CA LEU A 124 -0.30 -9.28 10.91
C LEU A 124 -1.71 -8.72 11.15
N GLU A 125 -2.56 -9.50 11.79
CA GLU A 125 -3.87 -9.02 12.22
C GLU A 125 -3.75 -8.26 13.55
N LEU A 126 -3.86 -6.93 13.48
CA LEU A 126 -3.86 -6.09 14.69
C LEU A 126 -5.28 -6.03 15.29
N GLN A 127 -5.44 -6.69 16.44
CA GLN A 127 -6.65 -6.64 17.25
C GLN A 127 -6.44 -5.73 18.48
N GLY A 128 -7.50 -5.06 18.92
CA GLY A 128 -7.45 -4.19 20.09
C GLY A 128 -8.53 -3.12 20.10
N PHE A 129 -8.52 -2.29 21.13
CA PHE A 129 -9.44 -1.16 21.25
C PHE A 129 -9.09 -0.05 20.28
N ASP A 130 -10.10 0.64 19.77
CA ASP A 130 -9.91 1.86 19.00
C ASP A 130 -9.32 2.95 19.92
N ARG A 131 -8.00 3.17 19.80
CA ARG A 131 -7.28 4.15 20.60
C ARG A 131 -7.69 5.59 20.28
N ARG A 132 -8.39 5.83 19.16
CA ARG A 132 -8.95 7.15 18.82
C ARG A 132 -10.16 7.51 19.66
N ARG A 133 -10.84 6.51 20.26
CA ARG A 133 -12.04 6.73 21.08
C ARG A 133 -11.74 6.98 22.56
N GLY A 134 -10.47 6.95 22.95
CA GLY A 134 -10.06 7.00 24.35
C GLY A 134 -10.49 5.74 25.11
N SER A 135 -9.67 5.30 26.06
CA SER A 135 -10.14 4.36 27.07
C SER A 135 -11.24 5.05 27.87
N ARG A 136 -12.48 4.57 27.78
CA ARG A 136 -13.44 4.79 28.86
C ARG A 136 -13.11 3.85 30.01
#